data_AF-A0A9X9QFG4-F1
#
_entry.id   AF-A0A9X9QFG4-F1
#
_cell.length_a   1.000
_cell.length_b   1.000
_cell.length_c   1.000
_cell.angle_alpha   90.00
_cell.angle_beta   90.00
_cell.angle_gamma   90.00
#
_symmetry.space_group_name_H-M   'P 1'
#
loop_
_entity.id
_entity.type
_entity.pdbx_description
1 polymer ?
#
loop_
_entity_poly.entity_id
_entity_poly.type
_entity_poly.pdbx_seq_one_letter_code
_entity_poly.pdbx_strand_id
1 'polypeptide(L)'
;MKISLWSFSFLLIAGSIAAKQKSEDNFRKFHTKSLSSAPLKLDDSIYGELTASPRNYSVAVLLTAMNPKFGCQLCREYQLEWEILSKSWTRGDRKGDSRLIFGTLDFTDGRNTFQSVCLQYYNYGSHSAEQTHAWISRHLQDGPRPKIVRPLNWKRLIAASTTVLSIIAAISLAWPIIMPVIQNRNLWAALSLIAILLFTSGHMFNHIRKVPYVTSNNNGGISYFAGGFSAQYGLETQIIAAMCELNPTFALNQLLRRSEP
;
A
#
# COMPACT_ATOMS: atom_id res chain seq x y z
N MET A 1 17.90 12.26 76.23
CA MET A 1 18.28 12.08 74.81
C MET A 1 17.11 12.45 73.92
N LYS A 2 17.04 13.69 73.44
CA LYS A 2 16.04 14.14 72.44
C LYS A 2 16.76 14.25 71.10
N ILE A 3 16.75 13.17 70.32
CA ILE A 3 17.25 13.17 68.94
C ILE A 3 16.27 14.01 68.13
N SER A 4 16.75 15.15 67.66
CA SER A 4 15.97 16.18 66.95
C SER A 4 15.34 15.60 65.69
N LEU A 5 14.01 15.57 65.65
CA LEU A 5 13.19 15.18 64.51
C LEU A 5 13.40 16.09 63.27
N TRP A 6 14.08 17.23 63.43
CA TRP A 6 14.37 18.19 62.35
C TRP A 6 15.52 17.77 61.43
N SER A 7 16.47 16.93 61.87
CA SER A 7 17.58 16.51 61.01
C SER A 7 17.19 15.48 59.95
N PHE A 8 16.10 14.74 60.14
CA PHE A 8 15.61 13.77 59.14
C PHE A 8 14.88 14.45 57.96
N SER A 9 14.34 15.65 58.15
CA SER A 9 13.56 16.34 57.12
C SER A 9 14.43 16.98 56.02
N PHE A 10 15.71 17.28 56.31
CA PHE A 10 16.61 17.92 55.34
C PHE A 10 17.25 16.92 54.36
N LEU A 11 17.47 15.67 54.78
CA LEU A 11 18.08 14.62 53.94
C LEU A 11 17.13 14.08 52.85
N LEU A 12 15.82 14.12 53.06
CA LEU A 12 14.84 13.67 52.06
C LEU A 12 14.67 14.66 50.90
N ILE A 13 14.88 15.96 51.15
CA ILE A 13 14.71 17.00 50.14
C ILE A 13 15.89 16.98 49.14
N ALA A 14 17.12 16.75 49.61
CA ALA A 14 18.32 16.73 48.75
C ALA A 14 18.33 15.55 47.75
N GLY A 15 17.91 14.34 48.18
CA GLY A 15 17.86 13.17 47.30
C GLY A 15 16.86 13.33 46.15
N SER A 16 15.74 14.02 46.40
CA SER A 16 14.68 14.27 45.41
C SER A 16 15.15 15.18 44.26
N ILE A 17 16.02 16.14 44.56
CA ILE A 17 16.52 17.12 43.59
C ILE A 17 17.57 16.50 42.67
N ALA A 18 18.51 15.71 43.21
CA ALA A 18 19.53 15.03 42.41
C ALA A 18 18.93 14.00 41.42
N ALA A 19 17.90 13.28 41.87
CA ALA A 19 17.09 12.40 41.02
C ALA A 19 16.42 13.14 39.85
N LYS A 20 15.84 14.32 40.12
CA LYS A 20 15.17 15.14 39.11
C LYS A 20 16.17 15.70 38.08
N GLN A 21 17.33 16.16 38.52
CA GLN A 21 18.40 16.68 37.65
C GLN A 21 18.86 15.64 36.62
N LYS A 22 19.19 14.42 37.07
CA LYS A 22 19.64 13.33 36.20
C LYS A 22 18.60 12.96 35.14
N SER A 23 17.31 12.97 35.50
CA SER A 23 16.23 12.67 34.55
C SER A 23 16.09 13.72 33.45
N GLU A 24 16.33 14.99 33.76
CA GLU A 24 16.25 16.11 32.83
C GLU A 24 17.45 16.11 31.87
N ASP A 25 18.65 15.82 32.38
CA ASP A 25 19.86 15.70 31.57
C ASP A 25 19.76 14.54 30.57
N ASN A 26 19.23 13.39 31.02
CA ASN A 26 18.98 12.23 30.15
C ASN A 26 17.96 12.59 29.06
N PHE A 27 16.87 13.27 29.41
CA PHE A 27 15.88 13.72 28.43
C PHE A 27 16.53 14.60 27.37
N ARG A 28 17.29 15.62 27.75
CA ARG A 28 17.96 16.54 26.81
C ARG A 28 18.94 15.82 25.89
N LYS A 29 19.71 14.87 26.43
CA LYS A 29 20.66 14.04 25.68
C LYS A 29 19.95 13.24 24.58
N PHE A 30 18.87 12.55 24.91
CA PHE A 30 18.14 11.72 23.95
C PHE A 30 17.22 12.52 23.02
N HIS A 31 16.63 13.61 23.51
CA HIS A 31 15.84 14.53 22.69
C HIS A 31 16.71 15.14 21.57
N THR A 32 17.91 15.61 21.90
CA THR A 32 18.84 16.17 20.89
C THR A 32 19.20 15.12 19.82
N LYS A 33 19.40 13.85 20.22
CA LYS A 33 19.62 12.75 19.26
C LYS A 33 18.39 12.43 18.41
N SER A 34 17.19 12.57 18.98
CA SER A 34 15.94 12.32 18.26
C SER A 34 15.66 13.37 17.18
N LEU A 35 16.17 14.60 17.33
CA LEU A 35 16.03 15.66 16.34
C LEU A 35 16.80 15.36 15.04
N SER A 36 17.92 14.63 15.12
CA SER A 36 18.69 14.20 13.94
C SER A 36 18.29 12.81 13.45
N SER A 37 17.89 11.92 14.36
CA SER A 37 17.55 10.52 14.06
C SER A 37 16.26 10.10 14.77
N ALA A 38 15.13 10.31 14.10
CA ALA A 38 13.82 9.81 14.52
C ALA A 38 13.36 8.68 13.57
N PRO A 39 13.04 7.48 14.06
CA PRO A 39 13.10 7.04 15.46
C PRO A 39 14.53 6.71 15.93
N LEU A 40 14.80 6.83 17.24
CA LEU A 40 16.13 6.53 17.80
C LEU A 40 16.37 5.02 17.78
N LYS A 41 17.47 4.56 17.18
CA LYS A 41 17.87 3.16 17.28
C LYS A 41 18.41 2.87 18.69
N LEU A 42 17.81 1.88 19.36
CA LEU A 42 18.16 1.47 20.72
C LEU A 42 18.89 0.13 20.70
N ASP A 43 19.75 -0.05 21.69
CA ASP A 43 20.38 -1.32 22.09
C ASP A 43 20.01 -1.62 23.55
N ASP A 44 20.31 -2.82 24.07
CA ASP A 44 20.03 -3.19 25.47
C ASP A 44 20.51 -2.15 26.50
N SER A 45 21.70 -1.57 26.31
CA SER A 45 22.28 -0.57 27.23
C SER A 45 21.55 0.78 27.15
N ILE A 46 21.24 1.23 25.93
CA ILE A 46 20.55 2.50 25.69
C ILE A 46 19.11 2.39 26.18
N TYR A 47 18.45 1.26 25.94
CA TYR A 47 17.11 0.97 26.47
C TYR A 47 17.13 1.06 28.00
N GLY A 48 18.06 0.38 28.66
CA GLY A 48 18.21 0.45 30.11
C GLY A 48 18.45 1.87 30.65
N GLU A 49 19.29 2.67 30.00
CA GLU A 49 19.54 4.07 30.38
C GLU A 49 18.29 4.95 30.20
N LEU A 50 17.54 4.72 29.10
CA LEU A 50 16.35 5.47 28.73
C LEU A 50 15.13 5.09 29.57
N THR A 51 15.05 3.84 30.05
CA THR A 51 13.98 3.32 30.90
C THR A 51 14.41 3.12 32.36
N ALA A 52 15.55 3.66 32.78
CA ALA A 52 15.94 3.68 34.18
C ALA A 52 15.06 4.65 34.97
N SER A 53 14.65 4.29 36.19
CA SER A 53 14.03 5.23 37.13
C SER A 53 15.11 6.12 37.76
N PRO A 54 14.82 7.39 38.10
CA PRO A 54 13.56 8.15 37.95
C PRO A 54 13.42 8.85 36.59
N ARG A 55 12.19 8.95 36.03
CA ARG A 55 11.92 9.62 34.75
C ARG A 55 10.79 10.63 34.86
N ASN A 56 10.95 11.75 34.16
CA ASN A 56 9.95 12.80 33.99
C ASN A 56 9.50 12.92 32.52
N TYR A 57 9.73 11.89 31.70
CA TYR A 57 9.41 11.88 30.28
C TYR A 57 8.84 10.52 29.90
N SER A 58 8.02 10.50 28.86
CA SER A 58 7.45 9.29 28.27
C SER A 58 8.35 8.76 27.17
N VAL A 59 8.41 7.44 27.02
CA VAL A 59 9.20 6.78 25.99
C VAL A 59 8.30 5.79 25.29
N ALA A 60 8.20 5.90 23.97
CA ALA A 60 7.51 4.94 23.14
C ALA A 60 8.57 4.14 22.37
N VAL A 61 8.64 2.83 22.63
CA VAL A 61 9.63 1.93 22.02
C VAL A 61 8.91 0.92 21.12
N LEU A 62 9.30 0.87 19.86
CA LEU A 62 8.91 -0.20 18.95
C LEU A 62 9.90 -1.36 19.09
N LEU A 63 9.39 -2.50 19.53
CA LEU A 63 10.11 -3.78 19.54
C LEU A 63 9.88 -4.47 18.20
N THR A 64 10.93 -4.66 17.41
CA THR A 64 10.83 -5.17 16.03
C THR A 64 11.88 -6.22 15.72
N ALA A 65 11.67 -6.95 14.61
CA ALA A 65 12.61 -7.93 14.08
C ALA A 65 12.72 -7.73 12.56
N MET A 66 13.55 -6.79 12.14
CA MET A 66 13.69 -6.42 10.73
C MET A 66 14.64 -7.33 9.95
N ASN A 67 15.48 -8.11 10.64
CA ASN A 67 16.41 -9.00 9.97
C ASN A 67 15.65 -9.99 9.07
N PRO A 68 16.00 -10.13 7.78
CA PRO A 68 15.29 -11.00 6.84
C PRO A 68 15.29 -12.47 7.29
N LYS A 69 16.25 -12.88 8.13
CA LYS A 69 16.32 -14.22 8.74
C LYS A 69 15.06 -14.59 9.55
N PHE A 70 14.36 -13.59 10.11
CA PHE A 70 13.16 -13.82 10.91
C PHE A 70 11.87 -13.82 10.09
N GLY A 71 11.91 -13.42 8.82
CA GLY A 71 10.73 -13.45 7.94
C GLY A 71 9.54 -12.57 8.36
N CYS A 72 9.70 -11.64 9.33
CA CYS A 72 8.58 -10.86 9.86
C CYS A 72 8.07 -9.80 8.85
N GLN A 73 6.98 -10.13 8.13
CA GLN A 73 6.35 -9.21 7.18
C GLN A 73 5.67 -8.02 7.90
N LEU A 74 4.95 -8.31 9.00
CA LEU A 74 4.27 -7.28 9.80
C LEU A 74 5.25 -6.23 10.34
N CYS A 75 6.43 -6.67 10.79
CA CYS A 75 7.49 -5.78 11.28
C CYS A 75 7.94 -4.80 10.20
N ARG A 76 8.10 -5.26 8.95
CA ARG A 76 8.53 -4.41 7.82
C ARG A 76 7.47 -3.38 7.42
N GLU A 77 6.20 -3.78 7.43
CA GLU A 77 5.09 -2.89 7.09
C GLU A 77 4.87 -1.84 8.17
N TYR A 78 4.83 -2.26 9.44
CA TYR A 78 4.63 -1.34 10.56
C TYR A 78 5.82 -0.41 10.80
N GLN A 79 7.05 -0.83 10.47
CA GLN A 79 8.24 0.01 10.59
C GLN A 79 8.07 1.35 9.83
N LEU A 80 7.45 1.32 8.66
CA LEU A 80 7.23 2.52 7.85
C LEU A 80 6.27 3.49 8.55
N GLU A 81 5.19 2.99 9.10
CA GLU A 81 4.20 3.78 9.83
C GLU A 81 4.81 4.38 11.12
N TRP A 82 5.64 3.60 11.82
CA TRP A 82 6.38 4.05 13.00
C TRP A 82 7.39 5.16 12.67
N GLU A 83 8.11 5.03 11.56
CA GLU A 83 9.04 6.05 11.10
C GLU A 83 8.34 7.37 10.73
N ILE A 84 7.19 7.29 10.06
CA ILE A 84 6.36 8.46 9.74
C ILE A 84 5.86 9.15 11.01
N LEU A 85 5.37 8.37 11.97
CA LEU A 85 4.87 8.88 13.24
C LEU A 85 5.97 9.59 14.03
N SER A 86 7.10 8.93 14.22
CA SER A 86 8.23 9.46 15.00
C SER A 86 8.81 10.75 14.40
N LYS A 87 9.02 10.79 13.07
CA LYS A 87 9.46 12.01 12.36
C LYS A 87 8.44 13.13 12.38
N SER A 88 7.15 12.81 12.25
CA SER A 88 6.09 13.83 12.33
C SER A 88 6.04 14.46 13.72
N TRP A 89 6.25 13.64 14.75
CA TRP A 89 6.25 14.10 16.13
C TRP A 89 7.45 14.98 16.45
N THR A 90 8.67 14.56 16.12
CA THR A 90 9.89 15.37 16.36
C THR A 90 9.92 16.65 15.53
N ARG A 91 9.33 16.64 14.34
CA ARG A 91 9.17 17.85 13.51
C ARG A 91 8.14 18.82 14.08
N GLY A 92 7.03 18.30 14.60
CA GLY A 92 5.95 19.11 15.17
C GLY A 92 6.24 19.62 16.58
N ASP A 93 7.02 18.87 17.37
CA ASP A 93 7.46 19.22 18.72
C ASP A 93 8.99 19.33 18.80
N ARG A 94 9.55 20.34 18.13
CA ARG A 94 11.00 20.60 18.16
C ARG A 94 11.53 21.02 19.54
N LYS A 95 10.65 21.55 20.41
CA LYS A 95 11.02 22.02 21.75
C LYS A 95 11.03 20.89 22.77
N GLY A 96 10.33 19.78 22.48
CA GLY A 96 10.21 18.65 23.38
C GLY A 96 9.19 18.90 24.50
N ASP A 97 8.20 19.76 24.26
CA ASP A 97 7.18 20.14 25.25
C ASP A 97 6.27 18.95 25.61
N SER A 98 6.12 17.97 24.70
CA SER A 98 5.39 16.70 24.94
C SER A 98 6.17 15.68 25.76
N ARG A 99 7.46 15.94 26.02
CA ARG A 99 8.37 15.05 26.75
C ARG A 99 8.27 13.59 26.30
N LEU A 100 8.09 13.35 25.00
CA LEU A 100 7.98 12.02 24.40
C LEU A 100 9.19 11.71 23.52
N ILE A 101 9.80 10.55 23.76
CA ILE A 101 10.91 10.04 22.93
C ILE A 101 10.47 8.78 22.20
N PHE A 102 10.68 8.75 20.88
CA PHE A 102 10.45 7.57 20.05
C PHE A 102 11.74 6.79 19.85
N GLY A 103 11.70 5.49 20.15
CA GLY A 103 12.79 4.56 19.92
C GLY A 103 12.36 3.32 19.16
N THR A 104 13.32 2.66 18.53
CA THR A 104 13.16 1.35 17.88
C THR A 104 14.25 0.44 18.40
N LEU A 105 13.87 -0.73 18.90
CA LEU A 105 14.77 -1.77 19.39
C LEU A 105 14.59 -3.02 18.52
N ASP A 106 15.62 -3.40 17.79
CA ASP A 106 15.61 -4.64 17.00
C ASP A 106 16.01 -5.83 17.87
N PHE A 107 15.42 -7.00 17.61
CA PHE A 107 15.75 -8.24 18.30
C PHE A 107 17.25 -8.59 18.24
N THR A 108 17.97 -8.25 17.16
CA THR A 108 19.42 -8.54 17.09
C THR A 108 20.22 -7.77 18.13
N ASP A 109 19.75 -6.58 18.48
CA ASP A 109 20.46 -5.57 19.27
C ASP A 109 19.98 -5.54 20.74
N GLY A 110 18.80 -6.11 21.01
CA GLY A 110 18.08 -6.00 22.28
C GLY A 110 17.66 -7.33 22.94
N ARG A 111 18.39 -8.44 22.73
CA ARG A 111 17.91 -9.78 23.13
C ARG A 111 17.59 -9.89 24.62
N ASN A 112 18.38 -9.25 25.48
CA ASN A 112 18.15 -9.30 26.92
C ASN A 112 16.88 -8.54 27.31
N THR A 113 16.63 -7.41 26.64
CA THR A 113 15.39 -6.64 26.82
C THR A 113 14.17 -7.44 26.37
N PHE A 114 14.23 -8.12 25.22
CA PHE A 114 13.13 -8.97 24.75
C PHE A 114 12.78 -10.10 25.72
N GLN A 115 13.80 -10.67 26.39
CA GLN A 115 13.59 -11.67 27.43
C GLN A 115 12.96 -11.07 28.70
N SER A 116 13.37 -9.86 29.11
CA SER A 116 12.86 -9.23 30.33
C SER A 116 11.42 -8.73 30.21
N VAL A 117 11.01 -8.26 29.03
CA VAL A 117 9.64 -7.78 28.79
C VAL A 117 8.64 -8.90 28.46
N CYS A 118 9.10 -10.16 28.38
CA CYS A 118 8.30 -11.37 28.16
C CYS A 118 7.14 -11.17 27.17
N LEU A 119 7.45 -10.75 25.94
CA LEU A 119 6.44 -10.44 24.94
C LEU A 119 5.63 -11.69 24.58
N GLN A 120 4.31 -11.61 24.74
CA GLN A 120 3.38 -12.60 24.20
C GLN A 120 3.06 -12.23 22.74
N TYR A 121 3.18 -13.19 21.83
CA TYR A 121 2.72 -13.00 20.45
C TYR A 121 1.19 -12.89 20.46
N TYR A 122 0.71 -11.66 20.32
CA TYR A 122 -0.69 -11.39 20.05
C TYR A 122 -0.82 -10.99 18.59
N ASN A 123 -1.72 -11.65 17.87
CA ASN A 123 -2.03 -11.32 16.47
C ASN A 123 -2.88 -10.04 16.44
N TYR A 124 -2.21 -8.88 16.59
CA TYR A 124 -2.82 -7.59 16.32
C TYR A 124 -2.62 -7.26 14.84
N GLY A 125 -3.74 -6.90 14.17
CA GLY A 125 -3.70 -6.44 12.79
C GLY A 125 -2.83 -5.20 12.60
N SER A 126 -2.47 -4.90 11.35
CA SER A 126 -1.65 -3.74 11.01
C SER A 126 -2.28 -2.45 11.51
N HIS A 127 -1.65 -1.80 12.50
CA HIS A 127 -2.06 -0.49 12.99
C HIS A 127 -1.48 0.62 12.13
N SER A 128 -2.31 1.56 11.70
CA SER A 128 -1.83 2.73 10.97
C SER A 128 -1.20 3.77 11.91
N ALA A 129 -0.35 4.65 11.39
CA ALA A 129 0.31 5.71 12.15
C ALA A 129 -0.71 6.59 12.90
N GLU A 130 -1.88 6.85 12.30
CA GLU A 130 -2.97 7.63 12.90
C GLU A 130 -3.58 6.94 14.10
N GLN A 131 -3.74 5.62 14.07
CA GLN A 131 -4.26 4.84 15.20
C GLN A 131 -3.27 4.83 16.36
N THR A 132 -1.98 4.63 16.05
CA THR A 132 -0.91 4.66 17.06
C THR A 132 -0.80 6.06 17.68
N HIS A 133 -0.88 7.11 16.87
CA HIS A 133 -0.94 8.49 17.35
C HIS A 133 -2.15 8.76 18.25
N ALA A 134 -3.33 8.28 17.89
CA ALA A 134 -4.54 8.42 18.71
C ALA A 134 -4.40 7.68 20.04
N TRP A 135 -3.75 6.51 20.06
CA TRP A 135 -3.49 5.78 21.29
C TRP A 135 -2.45 6.49 22.20
N ILE A 136 -1.32 6.93 21.64
CA ILE A 136 -0.27 7.66 22.37
C ILE A 136 -0.82 8.98 22.93
N SER A 137 -1.53 9.74 22.11
CA SER A 137 -2.08 11.05 22.51
C SER A 137 -3.10 11.00 23.65
N ARG A 138 -3.74 9.84 23.86
CA ARG A 138 -4.64 9.59 25.00
C ARG A 138 -3.89 9.24 26.29
N HIS A 139 -2.70 8.64 26.20
CA HIS A 139 -1.93 8.20 27.36
C HIS A 139 -0.87 9.22 27.80
N LEU A 140 -0.57 10.22 26.97
CA LEU A 140 0.30 11.32 27.34
C LEU A 140 -0.42 12.27 28.31
N GLN A 141 0.26 12.58 29.42
CA GLN A 141 -0.23 13.49 30.45
C GLN A 141 -0.28 14.94 29.95
N ASP A 142 0.79 15.41 29.29
CA ASP A 142 0.94 16.82 28.90
C ASP A 142 1.64 17.01 27.54
N GLY A 143 1.33 18.13 26.89
CA GLY A 143 2.06 18.68 25.75
C GLY A 143 1.29 18.73 24.41
N PRO A 144 1.90 19.36 23.39
CA PRO A 144 1.29 19.51 22.08
C PRO A 144 1.18 18.15 21.37
N ARG A 145 0.06 17.95 20.65
CA ARG A 145 -0.20 16.76 19.82
C ARG A 145 -0.01 17.13 18.35
N PRO A 146 1.20 16.98 17.80
CA PRO A 146 1.48 17.39 16.43
C PRO A 146 0.72 16.50 15.44
N LYS A 147 0.19 17.11 14.38
CA LYS A 147 -0.49 16.37 13.30
C LYS A 147 0.52 15.53 12.51
N ILE A 148 0.12 14.33 12.12
CA ILE A 148 0.93 13.44 11.29
C ILE A 148 0.98 14.00 9.87
N VAL A 149 2.18 14.14 9.32
CA VAL A 149 2.39 14.60 7.94
C VAL A 149 3.13 13.50 7.19
N ARG A 150 2.41 12.81 6.30
CA ARG A 150 3.01 11.76 5.46
C ARG A 150 3.89 12.41 4.39
N PRO A 151 5.17 12.03 4.26
CA PRO A 151 6.03 12.57 3.22
C PRO A 151 5.52 12.12 1.85
N LEU A 152 5.39 13.05 0.91
CA LEU A 152 5.06 12.73 -0.48
C LEU A 152 6.27 12.02 -1.12
N ASN A 153 6.00 10.88 -1.77
CA ASN A 153 7.00 10.13 -2.51
C ASN A 153 7.33 10.86 -3.83
N TRP A 154 8.15 11.90 -3.77
CA TRP A 154 8.58 12.68 -4.93
C TRP A 154 9.11 11.82 -6.08
N LYS A 155 9.84 10.75 -5.76
CA LYS A 155 10.33 9.78 -6.77
C LYS A 155 9.19 9.16 -7.58
N ARG A 156 8.08 8.79 -6.93
CA ARG A 156 6.90 8.24 -7.60
C ARG A 156 6.15 9.30 -8.38
N LEU A 157 6.04 10.51 -7.83
CA LEU A 157 5.35 11.62 -8.49
C LEU A 157 6.09 12.07 -9.75
N ILE A 158 7.43 12.19 -9.68
CA ILE A 158 8.29 12.49 -10.83
C ILE A 158 8.23 11.36 -11.85
N ALA A 159 8.37 10.09 -11.42
CA ALA A 159 8.26 8.97 -12.35
C ALA A 159 6.90 8.94 -13.06
N ALA A 160 5.81 9.16 -12.33
CA ALA A 160 4.47 9.22 -12.89
C ALA A 160 4.33 10.38 -13.89
N SER A 161 4.79 11.59 -13.55
CA SER A 161 4.71 12.73 -14.46
C SER A 161 5.56 12.53 -15.71
N THR A 162 6.76 11.97 -15.59
CA THR A 162 7.62 11.64 -16.73
C THR A 162 6.99 10.57 -17.63
N THR A 163 6.37 9.53 -17.06
CA THR A 163 5.66 8.52 -17.86
C THR A 163 4.47 9.12 -18.61
N VAL A 164 3.69 9.98 -17.96
CA VAL A 164 2.55 10.64 -18.61
C VAL A 164 3.03 11.56 -19.75
N LEU A 165 4.07 12.36 -19.53
CA LEU A 165 4.62 13.24 -20.56
C LEU A 165 5.22 12.46 -21.73
N SER A 166 5.89 11.34 -21.46
CA SER A 166 6.44 10.46 -22.50
C SER A 166 5.32 9.86 -23.38
N ILE A 167 4.22 9.41 -22.76
CA ILE A 167 3.06 8.89 -23.49
C ILE A 167 2.42 9.99 -24.34
N ILE A 168 2.22 11.18 -23.78
CA ILE A 168 1.66 12.32 -24.53
C ILE A 168 2.55 12.68 -25.72
N ALA A 169 3.87 12.72 -25.54
CA ALA A 169 4.81 12.99 -26.61
C ALA A 169 4.73 11.92 -27.72
N ALA A 170 4.70 10.64 -27.36
CA ALA A 170 4.56 9.54 -28.31
C ALA A 170 3.25 9.62 -29.11
N ILE A 171 2.13 9.91 -28.44
CA ILE A 171 0.82 10.09 -29.10
C ILE A 171 0.86 11.30 -30.04
N SER A 172 1.43 12.42 -29.59
CA SER A 172 1.52 13.63 -30.41
C SER A 172 2.38 13.42 -31.65
N LEU A 173 3.43 12.59 -31.58
CA LEU A 173 4.29 12.25 -32.72
C LEU A 173 3.60 11.27 -33.68
N ALA A 174 2.83 10.33 -33.15
CA ALA A 174 2.07 9.36 -33.95
C ALA A 174 0.78 9.95 -34.56
N TRP A 175 0.35 11.13 -34.10
CA TRP A 175 -0.87 11.80 -34.53
C TRP A 175 -1.08 11.87 -36.06
N PRO A 176 -0.11 12.31 -36.89
CA PRO A 176 -0.30 12.35 -38.34
C PRO A 176 -0.48 10.98 -38.99
N ILE A 177 0.00 9.89 -38.37
CA ILE A 177 -0.17 8.52 -38.86
C ILE A 177 -1.53 7.96 -38.42
N ILE A 178 -1.97 8.30 -37.21
CA ILE A 178 -3.23 7.82 -36.62
C ILE A 178 -4.45 8.49 -37.27
N MET A 179 -4.39 9.79 -37.53
CA MET A 179 -5.50 10.56 -38.12
C MET A 179 -6.09 9.95 -39.41
N PRO A 180 -5.30 9.56 -40.44
CA PRO A 180 -5.86 8.96 -41.64
C PRO A 180 -6.47 7.57 -41.40
N VAL A 181 -5.96 6.81 -40.42
CA VAL A 181 -6.54 5.51 -40.04
C VAL A 181 -7.91 5.71 -39.38
N ILE A 182 -8.02 6.66 -38.44
CA ILE A 182 -9.28 6.96 -37.75
C ILE A 182 -10.30 7.61 -38.68
N GLN A 183 -9.90 8.43 -39.64
CA GLN A 183 -10.85 9.06 -40.57
C GLN A 183 -11.28 8.14 -41.72
N ASN A 184 -10.72 6.93 -41.83
CA ASN A 184 -11.04 6.02 -42.91
C ASN A 184 -12.47 5.46 -42.77
N ARG A 185 -13.37 5.85 -43.67
CA ARG A 185 -14.75 5.36 -43.72
C ARG A 185 -14.83 3.84 -43.86
N ASN A 186 -13.89 3.22 -44.57
CA ASN A 186 -13.88 1.77 -44.78
C ASN A 186 -13.56 1.03 -43.48
N LEU A 187 -12.73 1.60 -42.60
CA LEU A 187 -12.44 1.05 -41.28
C LEU A 187 -13.71 1.01 -40.41
N TRP A 188 -14.44 2.13 -40.35
CA TRP A 188 -15.70 2.20 -39.61
C TRP A 188 -16.79 1.33 -40.23
N ALA A 189 -16.84 1.21 -41.56
CA ALA A 189 -17.74 0.30 -42.24
C ALA A 189 -17.44 -1.16 -41.89
N ALA A 190 -16.17 -1.57 -41.91
CA ALA A 190 -15.77 -2.92 -41.51
C ALA A 190 -16.07 -3.20 -40.02
N LEU A 191 -15.71 -2.27 -39.12
CA LEU A 191 -15.97 -2.41 -37.68
C LEU A 191 -17.47 -2.50 -37.37
N SER A 192 -18.30 -1.66 -38.00
CA SER A 192 -19.75 -1.70 -37.81
C SER A 192 -20.37 -2.98 -38.38
N LEU A 193 -19.89 -3.46 -39.52
CA LEU A 193 -20.35 -4.72 -40.11
C LEU A 193 -19.98 -5.93 -39.23
N ILE A 194 -18.75 -5.99 -38.71
CA ILE A 194 -18.32 -7.01 -37.75
C ILE A 194 -19.19 -6.96 -36.49
N ALA A 195 -19.46 -5.76 -35.96
CA ALA A 195 -20.33 -5.62 -34.79
C ALA A 195 -21.74 -6.17 -35.07
N ILE A 196 -22.37 -5.79 -36.19
CA ILE A 196 -23.69 -6.28 -36.57
C ILE A 196 -23.70 -7.81 -36.72
N LEU A 197 -22.66 -8.41 -37.32
CA LEU A 197 -22.56 -9.86 -37.46
C LEU A 197 -22.40 -10.58 -36.11
N LEU A 198 -21.60 -10.04 -35.20
CA LEU A 198 -21.45 -10.61 -33.84
C LEU A 198 -22.76 -10.54 -33.06
N PHE A 199 -23.51 -9.45 -33.20
CA PHE A 199 -24.81 -9.29 -32.52
C PHE A 199 -25.94 -10.09 -33.15
N THR A 200 -25.95 -10.30 -34.47
CA THR A 200 -26.97 -11.10 -35.17
C THR A 200 -26.71 -12.60 -35.12
N SER A 201 -25.45 -13.05 -35.06
CA SER A 201 -25.09 -14.47 -34.95
C SER A 201 -25.37 -15.08 -33.57
N GLY A 202 -25.61 -14.26 -32.53
CA GLY A 202 -25.88 -14.75 -31.17
C GLY A 202 -24.65 -14.86 -30.27
N HIS A 203 -23.52 -14.20 -30.59
CA HIS A 203 -22.30 -14.22 -29.76
C HIS A 203 -22.58 -13.79 -28.30
N MET A 204 -23.48 -12.83 -28.09
CA MET A 204 -23.86 -12.36 -26.75
C MET A 204 -24.64 -13.44 -25.96
N PHE A 205 -25.51 -14.21 -26.62
CA PHE A 205 -26.22 -15.34 -26.01
C PHE A 205 -25.22 -16.37 -25.47
N ASN A 206 -24.20 -16.69 -26.27
CA ASN A 206 -23.13 -17.60 -25.89
C ASN A 206 -22.30 -17.07 -24.71
N HIS A 207 -21.96 -15.77 -24.71
CA HIS A 207 -21.15 -15.16 -23.65
C HIS A 207 -21.86 -15.16 -22.28
N ILE A 208 -23.17 -14.91 -22.25
CA ILE A 208 -23.97 -14.87 -21.02
C ILE A 208 -24.19 -16.29 -20.49
N ARG A 209 -24.55 -17.24 -21.37
CA ARG A 209 -24.91 -18.60 -20.98
C ARG A 209 -23.72 -19.55 -20.80
N LYS A 210 -22.50 -19.11 -21.14
CA LYS A 210 -21.26 -19.91 -21.04
C LYS A 210 -21.41 -21.27 -21.72
N VAL A 211 -21.98 -21.28 -22.92
CA VAL A 211 -22.20 -22.50 -23.71
C VAL A 211 -20.86 -23.12 -24.14
N PRO A 212 -20.79 -24.46 -24.28
CA PRO A 212 -19.58 -25.11 -24.77
C PRO A 212 -19.30 -24.72 -26.24
N TYR A 213 -18.01 -24.65 -26.60
CA TYR A 213 -17.59 -24.25 -27.95
C TYR A 213 -17.92 -25.33 -29.00
N VAL A 214 -17.70 -26.61 -28.65
CA VAL A 214 -18.12 -27.82 -29.37
C VAL A 214 -18.43 -28.91 -28.34
N THR A 215 -19.25 -29.89 -28.68
CA THR A 215 -19.51 -31.05 -27.83
C THR A 215 -19.30 -32.36 -28.60
N SER A 216 -19.05 -33.47 -27.90
CA SER A 216 -18.97 -34.79 -28.54
C SER A 216 -20.36 -35.41 -28.68
N ASN A 217 -20.61 -36.08 -29.80
CA ASN A 217 -21.81 -36.86 -30.04
C ASN A 217 -21.69 -38.25 -29.39
N ASN A 218 -22.81 -38.91 -29.12
CA ASN A 218 -22.88 -40.24 -28.50
C ASN A 218 -22.12 -41.35 -29.27
N ASN A 219 -21.80 -41.11 -30.55
CA ASN A 219 -21.04 -42.04 -31.40
C ASN A 219 -19.53 -41.75 -31.45
N GLY A 220 -18.99 -40.94 -30.52
CA GLY A 220 -17.56 -40.59 -30.47
C GLY A 220 -17.11 -39.52 -31.48
N GLY A 221 -18.04 -38.92 -32.23
CA GLY A 221 -17.78 -37.81 -33.15
C GLY A 221 -17.87 -36.43 -32.48
N ILE A 222 -17.52 -35.36 -33.20
CA ILE A 222 -17.70 -33.97 -32.75
C ILE A 222 -19.02 -33.45 -33.34
N SER A 223 -19.90 -32.90 -32.50
CA SER A 223 -21.10 -32.19 -32.96
C SER A 223 -20.82 -30.69 -33.02
N TYR A 224 -20.94 -30.14 -34.23
CA TYR A 224 -20.72 -28.72 -34.50
C TYR A 224 -22.02 -27.90 -34.44
N PHE A 225 -23.19 -28.54 -34.41
CA PHE A 225 -24.50 -27.91 -34.28
C PHE A 225 -25.29 -28.53 -33.12
N ALA A 226 -25.92 -27.69 -32.30
CA ALA A 226 -26.72 -28.07 -31.16
C ALA A 226 -28.07 -28.61 -31.63
N GLY A 227 -28.51 -29.71 -31.04
CA GLY A 227 -29.83 -30.27 -31.31
C GLY A 227 -30.89 -29.47 -30.57
N GLY A 228 -31.77 -28.77 -31.29
CA GLY A 228 -32.94 -28.08 -30.74
C GLY A 228 -32.92 -26.56 -30.92
N PHE A 229 -34.09 -25.91 -30.77
CA PHE A 229 -34.29 -24.50 -31.09
C PHE A 229 -33.86 -23.50 -29.98
N SER A 230 -33.40 -23.99 -28.83
CA SER A 230 -33.03 -23.16 -27.68
C SER A 230 -31.59 -23.38 -27.18
N ALA A 231 -30.83 -24.21 -27.89
CA ALA A 231 -29.43 -24.50 -27.60
C ALA A 231 -28.58 -24.09 -28.81
N GLN A 232 -27.38 -23.56 -28.55
CA GLN A 232 -26.47 -23.04 -29.57
C GLN A 232 -25.03 -23.20 -29.06
N TYR A 233 -24.12 -23.68 -29.91
CA TYR A 233 -22.70 -23.76 -29.57
C TYR A 233 -21.92 -22.50 -29.96
N GLY A 234 -20.74 -22.35 -29.33
CA GLY A 234 -19.78 -21.29 -29.65
C GLY A 234 -19.37 -21.30 -31.13
N LEU A 235 -19.05 -22.48 -31.66
CA LEU A 235 -18.57 -22.64 -33.02
C LEU A 235 -19.68 -22.43 -34.08
N GLU A 236 -20.95 -22.71 -33.76
CA GLU A 236 -22.09 -22.40 -34.66
C GLU A 236 -22.18 -20.91 -34.97
N THR A 237 -22.03 -20.06 -33.95
CA THR A 237 -22.13 -18.60 -34.13
C THR A 237 -21.05 -18.07 -35.07
N GLN A 238 -19.86 -18.66 -35.05
CA GLN A 238 -18.76 -18.29 -35.94
C GLN A 238 -19.01 -18.76 -37.37
N ILE A 239 -19.54 -19.98 -37.56
CA ILE A 239 -19.93 -20.48 -38.88
C ILE A 239 -21.05 -19.61 -39.48
N ILE A 240 -22.06 -19.26 -38.69
CA ILE A 240 -23.18 -18.42 -39.14
C ILE A 240 -22.70 -17.01 -39.47
N ALA A 241 -21.86 -16.40 -38.63
CA ALA A 241 -21.27 -15.10 -38.90
C ALA A 241 -20.47 -15.10 -40.21
N ALA A 242 -19.63 -16.12 -40.43
CA ALA A 242 -18.84 -16.26 -41.66
C ALA A 242 -19.72 -16.50 -42.91
N MET A 243 -20.78 -17.30 -42.80
CA MET A 243 -21.72 -17.54 -43.89
C MET A 243 -22.49 -16.27 -44.26
N CYS A 244 -22.92 -15.51 -43.25
CA CYS A 244 -23.59 -14.22 -43.42
C CYS A 244 -22.65 -13.13 -43.95
N GLU A 245 -21.33 -13.24 -43.77
CA GLU A 245 -20.33 -12.33 -44.34
C GLU A 245 -19.97 -12.69 -45.79
N LEU A 246 -19.92 -13.99 -46.11
CA LEU A 246 -19.59 -14.46 -47.45
C LEU A 246 -20.63 -14.03 -48.49
N ASN A 247 -21.91 -14.04 -48.14
CA ASN A 247 -23.00 -13.72 -49.06
C ASN A 247 -23.01 -12.24 -49.54
N PRO A 248 -22.96 -11.21 -48.67
CA PRO A 248 -22.87 -9.82 -49.09
C PRO A 248 -21.52 -9.50 -49.76
N THR A 249 -20.41 -10.10 -49.34
CA THR A 249 -19.09 -9.87 -49.97
C THR A 249 -19.01 -10.50 -51.36
N PHE A 250 -19.62 -11.66 -51.56
CA PHE A 250 -19.77 -12.31 -52.87
C PHE A 250 -20.71 -11.52 -53.78
N ALA A 251 -21.83 -11.01 -53.25
CA ALA A 251 -22.74 -10.14 -54.00
C ALA A 251 -22.07 -8.80 -54.38
N LEU A 252 -21.29 -8.18 -53.48
CA LEU A 252 -20.56 -6.94 -53.74
C LEU A 252 -19.46 -7.15 -54.78
N ASN A 253 -18.71 -8.26 -54.72
CA ASN A 253 -17.70 -8.62 -55.72
C ASN A 253 -18.31 -8.96 -57.09
N GLN A 254 -19.54 -9.49 -57.15
CA GLN A 254 -20.23 -9.69 -58.42
C GLN A 254 -20.77 -8.38 -59.01
N LEU A 255 -21.21 -7.44 -58.17
CA LEU A 255 -21.65 -6.11 -58.62
C LEU A 255 -20.47 -5.25 -59.11
N LEU A 256 -19.33 -5.27 -58.41
CA LEU A 256 -18.12 -4.56 -58.83
C LEU A 256 -17.52 -5.11 -60.13
N ARG A 257 -17.61 -6.43 -60.37
CA ARG A 257 -17.17 -7.07 -61.62
C ARG A 257 -18.10 -6.80 -62.81
N ARG A 258 -19.29 -6.24 -62.58
CA ARG A 258 -20.28 -5.86 -63.61
C ARG A 258 -20.21 -4.37 -63.99
N SER A 259 -19.45 -3.58 -63.23
CA SER A 259 -19.27 -2.13 -63.43
C SER A 259 -17.96 -1.73 -64.11
N GLU A 260 -17.06 -2.69 -64.39
CA GLU A 260 -15.97 -2.49 -65.35
C GLU A 260 -16.50 -2.81 -66.77
N PRO A 261 -16.42 -1.88 -67.74
CA PRO A 261 -16.87 -2.10 -69.12
C PRO A 261 -15.99 -3.09 -69.88
#